data_AF-A0A7X8SXC9-F1
#
_entry.id   AF-A0A7X8SXC9-F1
#
_cell.length_a   1.000
_cell.length_b   1.000
_cell.length_c   1.000
_cell.angle_alpha   90.00
_cell.angle_beta   90.00
_cell.angle_gamma   90.00
#
_symmetry.space_group_name_H-M   'P 1'
#
loop_
_entity.id
_entity.type
_entity.pdbx_description
1 polymer ?
#
loop_
_entity_poly.entity_id
_entity_poly.type
_entity_poly.pdbx_seq_one_letter_code
_entity_poly.pdbx_strand_id
1 'polypeptide(L)'
;MFRFAGFVLDPNRGELRGPDGLTIRLRPKTFELLKFIAANNNRIIGKQELMEAVWPGIFVSEDSLFQCIRELRNALSDTQRDMIKVVSGRGYLFAVDVSEGPEILGSAWPLEAPTADTIPKAEFAPPAPSPRISKAVIFGTLAILVVVFSALAWPAIFHRFGKASAPIQPSIELLPIVSTATDAQGNDIAQGISAELINGLAKIDGIRVIAPDKQEAPATTEAVVDRPSNADFMLQGELQKSSKTWIFQARLINVTTREVETVADVTLDSNEPDTQRLISRLAAGAGYPLAVRLNKLAGYASASTSSAAGVAIEQATASINQTSKERFATAKTILEKNLGAEPDNVDLQIALANLHLRGIQMSWYGPDDSKTAENDARSLLERALQSRPNSIPVLGTYCRLLTVTNQFTDSLVACGRALNLNPWDGTALFHLGLTQLQLGRFADALGTFEQADRFDTPDVSRWTWLLGAGWADVLLGHDEDAIGWLQRSIAITPASGRVYMLLAVAYQRSGHTVEAKQTMAKAMELRPGSTTANISLPSRNTSPIYLEERGKINQVLIELGLPTGDAAQK
;
A
#
# COMPACT_ATOMS: atom_id res chain seq x y z
N MET A 1 -41.83 12.32 -11.56
CA MET A 1 -40.78 13.35 -11.36
C MET A 1 -41.05 13.98 -10.00
N PHE A 2 -40.04 14.04 -9.12
CA PHE A 2 -40.18 14.61 -7.78
C PHE A 2 -39.64 16.04 -7.78
N ARG A 3 -40.39 16.99 -7.21
CA ARG A 3 -39.95 18.38 -7.06
C ARG A 3 -39.94 18.77 -5.59
N PHE A 4 -38.82 19.31 -5.12
CA PHE A 4 -38.63 19.70 -3.72
C PHE A 4 -37.53 20.75 -3.60
N ALA A 5 -37.71 21.78 -2.77
CA ALA A 5 -36.70 22.82 -2.49
C ALA A 5 -35.97 23.40 -3.73
N GLY A 6 -36.67 23.56 -4.87
CA GLY A 6 -36.08 24.03 -6.13
C GLY A 6 -35.35 22.96 -6.96
N PHE A 7 -35.19 21.75 -6.43
CA PHE A 7 -34.63 20.61 -7.14
C PHE A 7 -35.70 19.83 -7.92
N VAL A 8 -35.26 19.26 -9.04
CA VAL A 8 -36.07 18.37 -9.86
C VAL A 8 -35.35 17.03 -10.02
N LEU A 9 -35.94 15.97 -9.46
CA LEU A 9 -35.46 14.60 -9.59
C LEU A 9 -36.27 13.88 -10.68
N ASP A 10 -35.58 13.44 -11.72
CA ASP A 10 -36.15 12.67 -12.82
C ASP A 10 -35.72 11.18 -12.71
N PRO A 11 -36.61 10.29 -12.22
CA PRO A 11 -36.28 8.87 -12.07
C PRO A 11 -36.10 8.14 -13.41
N ASN A 12 -36.71 8.63 -14.50
CA ASN A 12 -36.66 7.98 -15.81
C ASN A 12 -35.35 8.32 -16.53
N ARG A 13 -34.83 9.53 -16.31
CA ARG A 13 -33.56 10.00 -16.90
C ARG A 13 -32.35 9.79 -16.00
N GLY A 14 -32.54 9.46 -14.72
CA GLY A 14 -31.45 9.30 -13.77
C GLY A 14 -30.76 10.63 -13.41
N GLU A 15 -31.47 11.75 -13.56
CA GLU A 15 -30.92 13.10 -13.42
C GLU A 15 -31.51 13.81 -12.19
N LEU A 16 -30.66 14.45 -11.39
CA LEU A 16 -31.05 15.47 -10.43
C LEU A 16 -30.70 16.84 -11.03
N ARG A 17 -31.63 17.80 -11.00
CA ARG A 17 -31.35 19.17 -11.42
C ARG A 17 -31.47 20.13 -10.25
N GLY A 18 -30.52 21.05 -10.15
CA GLY A 18 -30.50 22.10 -9.14
C GLY A 18 -31.49 23.24 -9.43
N PRO A 19 -31.66 24.17 -8.47
CA PRO A 19 -32.46 25.38 -8.65
C PRO A 19 -31.99 26.30 -9.78
N ASP A 20 -30.72 26.18 -10.17
CA ASP A 20 -30.07 26.85 -11.31
C ASP A 20 -30.35 26.17 -12.66
N GLY A 21 -31.08 25.04 -12.66
CA GLY A 21 -31.39 24.24 -13.85
C GLY A 21 -30.25 23.34 -14.33
N LEU A 22 -29.09 23.34 -13.66
CA LEU A 22 -27.94 22.50 -14.02
C LEU A 22 -28.12 21.06 -13.50
N THR A 23 -27.63 20.10 -14.27
CA THR A 23 -27.65 18.69 -13.88
C THR A 23 -26.57 18.38 -12.85
N ILE A 24 -26.98 17.90 -11.68
CA ILE A 24 -26.14 17.44 -10.59
C ILE A 24 -25.97 15.93 -10.70
N ARG A 25 -24.74 15.48 -10.93
CA ARG A 25 -24.44 14.06 -11.13
C ARG A 25 -24.26 13.34 -9.79
N LEU A 26 -25.12 12.38 -9.51
CA LEU A 26 -25.04 11.51 -8.33
C LEU A 26 -24.49 10.13 -8.70
N ARG A 27 -23.82 9.46 -7.76
CA ARG A 27 -23.46 8.03 -7.89
C ARG A 27 -24.74 7.18 -7.90
N PRO A 28 -24.76 6.00 -8.55
CA PRO A 28 -25.98 5.21 -8.72
C PRO A 28 -26.71 4.87 -7.40
N LYS A 29 -25.96 4.45 -6.36
CA LYS A 29 -26.56 4.12 -5.05
C LYS A 29 -27.03 5.34 -4.28
N THR A 30 -26.29 6.46 -4.39
CA THR A 30 -26.68 7.75 -3.83
C THR A 30 -27.96 8.27 -4.51
N PHE A 31 -28.11 8.07 -5.82
CA PHE A 31 -29.32 8.41 -6.57
C PHE A 31 -30.52 7.55 -6.18
N GLU A 32 -30.36 6.22 -6.07
CA GLU A 32 -31.43 5.34 -5.59
C GLU A 32 -31.86 5.66 -4.15
N LEU A 33 -30.90 6.03 -3.29
CA LEU A 33 -31.20 6.50 -1.93
C LEU A 33 -32.04 7.79 -1.95
N LEU A 34 -31.69 8.77 -2.79
CA LEU A 34 -32.47 10.00 -2.91
C LEU A 34 -33.88 9.75 -3.43
N LYS A 35 -34.02 8.88 -4.44
CA LYS A 35 -35.31 8.46 -4.97
C LYS A 35 -36.17 7.80 -3.90
N PHE A 36 -35.58 6.89 -3.12
CA PHE A 36 -36.30 6.19 -2.06
C PHE A 36 -36.71 7.13 -0.91
N ILE A 37 -35.82 8.03 -0.50
CA ILE A 37 -36.07 9.01 0.56
C ILE A 37 -37.09 10.08 0.11
N ALA A 38 -37.04 10.52 -1.15
CA ALA A 38 -38.01 11.48 -1.71
C ALA A 38 -39.40 10.87 -1.88
N ALA A 39 -39.50 9.60 -2.26
CA ALA A 39 -40.78 8.87 -2.35
C ALA A 39 -41.41 8.56 -0.98
N ASN A 40 -40.61 8.62 0.09
CA ASN A 40 -41.04 8.38 1.47
C ASN A 40 -40.86 9.65 2.33
N ASN A 41 -41.05 10.83 1.74
CA ASN A 41 -40.88 12.10 2.42
C ASN A 41 -41.82 12.22 3.63
N ASN A 42 -41.44 13.03 4.62
CA ASN A 42 -42.20 13.22 5.87
C ASN A 42 -42.41 11.95 6.72
N ARG A 43 -41.75 10.82 6.39
CA ARG A 43 -41.70 9.60 7.21
C ARG A 43 -40.30 9.35 7.75
N ILE A 44 -40.19 8.86 8.99
CA ILE A 44 -38.91 8.36 9.53
C ILE A 44 -38.64 6.99 8.91
N ILE A 45 -37.50 6.86 8.24
CA ILE A 45 -37.07 5.63 7.59
C ILE A 45 -35.89 5.04 8.37
N GLY A 46 -36.01 3.78 8.78
CA GLY A 46 -34.98 3.09 9.55
C GLY A 46 -33.70 2.87 8.75
N LYS A 47 -32.54 2.81 9.43
CA LYS A 47 -31.26 2.51 8.76
C LYS A 47 -31.30 1.17 8.02
N GLN A 48 -31.87 0.13 8.66
CA GLN A 48 -32.00 -1.19 8.06
C GLN A 48 -32.90 -1.18 6.82
N GLU A 49 -34.01 -0.45 6.88
CA GLU A 49 -34.92 -0.28 5.74
C GLU A 49 -34.25 0.46 4.56
N LEU A 50 -33.47 1.52 4.84
CA LEU A 50 -32.68 2.20 3.81
C LEU A 50 -31.61 1.28 3.21
N MET A 51 -30.98 0.45 4.04
CA MET A 51 -29.96 -0.49 3.58
C MET A 51 -30.56 -1.60 2.72
N GLU A 52 -31.70 -2.18 3.12
CA GLU A 52 -32.40 -3.22 2.35
C GLU A 52 -32.96 -2.68 1.03
N ALA A 53 -33.49 -1.45 1.01
CA ALA A 53 -34.06 -0.84 -0.18
C ALA A 53 -33.00 -0.50 -1.24
N VAL A 54 -31.84 0.01 -0.83
CA VAL A 54 -30.78 0.48 -1.75
C VAL A 54 -29.79 -0.64 -2.09
N TRP A 55 -29.62 -1.64 -1.22
CA TRP A 55 -28.71 -2.78 -1.38
C TRP A 55 -29.43 -4.13 -1.15
N PRO A 56 -30.43 -4.48 -1.97
CA PRO A 56 -31.18 -5.73 -1.78
C PRO A 56 -30.26 -6.95 -1.90
N GLY A 57 -30.23 -7.79 -0.86
CA GLY A 57 -29.45 -9.04 -0.82
C GLY A 57 -27.92 -8.87 -0.71
N ILE A 58 -27.43 -7.67 -0.37
CA ILE A 58 -26.00 -7.36 -0.19
C ILE A 58 -25.80 -6.89 1.26
N PHE A 59 -24.94 -7.57 2.02
CA PHE A 59 -24.56 -7.10 3.35
C PHE A 59 -23.61 -5.90 3.23
N VAL A 60 -24.07 -4.72 3.65
CA VAL A 60 -23.31 -3.47 3.68
C VAL A 60 -23.19 -2.96 5.13
N SER A 61 -22.08 -2.32 5.48
CA SER A 61 -21.91 -1.66 6.78
C SER A 61 -22.68 -0.33 6.82
N GLU A 62 -22.99 0.16 8.03
CA GLU A 62 -23.66 1.46 8.21
C GLU A 62 -22.84 2.63 7.60
N ASP A 63 -21.52 2.47 7.46
CA ASP A 63 -20.63 3.45 6.82
C ASP A 63 -21.00 3.74 5.36
N SER A 64 -21.52 2.74 4.65
CA SER A 64 -21.98 2.89 3.27
C SER A 64 -23.22 3.79 3.18
N LEU A 65 -24.15 3.64 4.13
CA LEU A 65 -25.31 4.51 4.27
C LEU A 65 -24.89 5.93 4.65
N PHE A 66 -23.97 6.07 5.62
CA PHE A 66 -23.46 7.39 6.04
C PHE A 66 -22.79 8.15 4.90
N GLN A 67 -21.98 7.48 4.08
CA GLN A 67 -21.33 8.09 2.92
C GLN A 67 -22.36 8.58 1.88
N CYS A 68 -23.40 7.78 1.60
CA CYS A 68 -24.45 8.20 0.66
C CYS A 68 -25.25 9.39 1.20
N ILE A 69 -25.59 9.42 2.49
CA ILE A 69 -26.25 10.57 3.11
C ILE A 69 -25.37 11.82 3.08
N ARG A 70 -24.05 11.69 3.30
CA ARG A 70 -23.11 12.82 3.20
C ARG A 70 -23.08 13.40 1.79
N GLU A 71 -23.04 12.55 0.78
CA GLU A 71 -23.07 12.99 -0.62
C GLU A 71 -24.39 13.65 -1.00
N LEU A 72 -25.52 13.13 -0.52
CA LEU A 72 -26.82 13.79 -0.73
C LEU A 72 -26.87 15.17 -0.09
N ARG A 73 -26.36 15.31 1.14
CA ARG A 73 -26.31 16.64 1.78
C ARG A 73 -25.43 17.62 1.01
N ASN A 74 -24.29 17.17 0.50
CA ASN A 74 -23.43 18.03 -0.32
C ASN A 74 -24.11 18.40 -1.65
N ALA A 75 -24.73 17.43 -2.33
CA ALA A 75 -25.40 17.66 -3.62
C ALA A 75 -26.63 18.56 -3.50
N LEU A 76 -27.34 18.51 -2.37
CA LEU A 76 -28.48 19.36 -2.07
C LEU A 76 -28.09 20.68 -1.39
N SER A 77 -26.79 20.91 -1.15
CA SER A 77 -26.30 22.04 -0.35
C SER A 77 -26.94 22.12 1.06
N ASP A 78 -27.32 20.98 1.63
CA ASP A 78 -27.95 20.82 2.94
C ASP A 78 -26.89 20.82 4.07
N THR A 79 -26.09 21.88 4.15
CA THR A 79 -25.03 22.03 5.17
C THR A 79 -25.58 22.18 6.58
N GLN A 80 -26.79 22.74 6.74
CA GLN A 80 -27.47 22.91 8.02
C GLN A 80 -28.29 21.67 8.45
N ARG A 81 -28.38 20.65 7.58
CA ARG A 81 -29.11 19.38 7.83
C ARG A 81 -30.61 19.57 8.04
N ASP A 82 -31.19 20.54 7.35
CA ASP A 82 -32.61 20.87 7.40
C ASP A 82 -33.44 20.00 6.45
N MET A 83 -32.84 19.50 5.36
CA MET A 83 -33.53 18.65 4.39
C MET A 83 -33.49 17.17 4.77
N ILE A 84 -32.31 16.65 5.13
CA ILE A 84 -32.13 15.26 5.58
C ILE A 84 -31.80 15.26 7.07
N LYS A 85 -32.81 15.08 7.92
CA LYS A 85 -32.68 15.10 9.39
C LYS A 85 -32.37 13.71 9.94
N VAL A 86 -31.51 13.65 10.97
CA VAL A 86 -31.24 12.42 11.72
C VAL A 86 -32.17 12.38 12.93
N VAL A 87 -32.92 11.29 13.08
CA VAL A 87 -33.68 11.00 14.29
C VAL A 87 -32.92 9.94 15.08
N SER A 88 -32.31 10.37 16.20
CA SER A 88 -31.43 9.51 17.02
C SER A 88 -32.10 8.18 17.36
N GLY A 89 -31.40 7.08 17.09
CA GLY A 89 -31.88 5.70 17.33
C GLY A 89 -33.00 5.20 16.41
N ARG A 90 -33.55 6.02 15.50
CA ARG A 90 -34.70 5.64 14.65
C ARG A 90 -34.43 5.71 13.14
N GLY A 91 -33.51 6.56 12.68
CA GLY A 91 -33.11 6.64 11.27
C GLY A 91 -33.11 8.05 10.70
N TYR A 92 -33.58 8.21 9.46
CA TYR A 92 -33.55 9.49 8.74
C TYR A 92 -34.95 9.97 8.37
N LEU A 93 -35.13 11.29 8.35
CA LEU A 93 -36.35 11.97 7.92
C LEU A 93 -36.00 12.94 6.79
N PHE A 94 -36.69 12.81 5.66
CA PHE A 94 -36.68 13.85 4.65
C PHE A 94 -37.73 14.89 4.98
N ALA A 95 -37.29 16.01 5.54
CA ALA A 95 -38.14 17.06 6.08
C ALA A 95 -38.41 18.16 5.03
N VAL A 96 -38.74 17.74 3.81
CA VAL A 96 -39.05 18.62 2.69
C VAL A 96 -40.34 18.16 2.04
N ASP A 97 -41.20 19.11 1.70
CA ASP A 97 -42.41 18.83 0.94
C ASP A 97 -42.03 18.46 -0.50
N VAL A 98 -42.29 17.21 -0.84
CA VAL A 98 -42.08 16.67 -2.18
C VAL A 98 -43.43 16.68 -2.89
N SER A 99 -43.46 17.34 -4.06
CA SER A 99 -44.60 17.31 -4.95
C SER A 99 -44.32 16.37 -6.13
N GLU A 100 -45.28 15.48 -6.39
CA GLU A 100 -45.34 14.70 -7.63
C GLU A 100 -46.18 15.48 -8.63
N GLY A 101 -45.58 15.87 -9.76
CA GLY A 101 -46.28 16.56 -10.85
C GLY A 101 -46.26 15.74 -12.14
N PRO A 102 -47.33 15.77 -12.95
CA PRO A 102 -47.31 15.20 -14.28
C PRO A 102 -46.38 16.00 -15.20
N GLU A 103 -45.84 15.31 -16.19
CA GLU A 103 -44.98 15.84 -17.24
C GLU A 103 -45.73 16.93 -18.03
N ILE A 104 -45.43 18.20 -17.78
CA ILE A 104 -45.89 19.28 -18.65
C ILE A 104 -44.97 19.26 -19.88
N LEU A 105 -45.45 18.64 -20.96
CA LEU A 105 -45.00 18.92 -22.31
C LEU A 105 -45.24 20.41 -22.59
N GLY A 106 -44.16 21.19 -22.59
CA GLY A 106 -44.12 22.53 -23.16
C GLY A 106 -44.42 23.67 -22.18
N SER A 107 -43.38 24.41 -21.81
CA SER A 107 -43.46 25.86 -21.78
C SER A 107 -42.10 26.45 -22.16
N ALA A 108 -42.15 27.29 -23.19
CA ALA A 108 -41.03 27.95 -23.81
C ALA A 108 -40.42 29.02 -22.88
N TRP A 109 -39.11 29.20 -22.98
CA TRP A 109 -38.47 30.51 -22.75
C TRP A 109 -37.83 30.97 -24.07
N PRO A 110 -37.88 32.27 -24.41
CA PRO A 110 -37.64 32.76 -25.76
C PRO A 110 -36.14 32.81 -26.05
N LEU A 111 -35.72 32.11 -27.10
CA LEU A 111 -34.47 32.41 -27.80
C LEU A 111 -34.84 33.29 -29.00
N GLU A 112 -34.41 34.55 -28.96
CA GLU A 112 -34.34 35.38 -30.15
C GLU A 112 -33.48 34.69 -31.21
N ALA A 113 -34.06 34.50 -32.39
CA ALA A 113 -33.39 33.91 -33.54
C ALA A 113 -32.55 34.96 -34.28
N PRO A 114 -31.31 34.66 -34.69
CA PRO A 114 -30.69 35.33 -35.82
C PRO A 114 -31.22 34.69 -37.11
N THR A 115 -31.70 35.54 -38.01
CA THR A 115 -32.25 35.23 -39.33
C THR A 115 -31.26 34.44 -40.21
N ALA A 116 -31.80 33.43 -40.88
CA ALA A 116 -31.13 32.70 -41.95
C ALA A 116 -31.10 33.55 -43.22
N ASP A 117 -29.91 33.72 -43.81
CA ASP A 117 -29.76 34.00 -45.24
C ASP A 117 -28.61 33.17 -45.84
N THR A 118 -29.00 32.33 -46.78
CA THR A 118 -28.24 31.82 -47.95
C THR A 118 -26.96 31.01 -47.74
N ILE A 119 -27.06 29.69 -47.94
CA ILE A 119 -25.94 28.85 -48.44
C ILE A 119 -26.36 28.31 -49.81
N PRO A 120 -25.65 28.60 -50.92
CA PRO A 120 -25.95 28.01 -52.22
C PRO A 120 -25.46 26.57 -52.30
N LYS A 121 -26.32 25.73 -52.88
CA LYS A 121 -26.12 24.32 -53.22
C LYS A 121 -25.15 24.23 -54.41
N ALA A 122 -23.98 23.61 -54.25
CA ALA A 122 -23.05 23.36 -55.34
C ALA A 122 -23.24 21.93 -55.89
N GLU A 123 -23.53 21.88 -57.19
CA GLU A 123 -23.78 20.72 -58.03
C GLU A 123 -22.45 20.03 -58.41
N PHE A 124 -22.47 18.69 -58.45
CA PHE A 124 -21.31 17.87 -58.83
C PHE A 124 -21.08 17.89 -60.36
N ALA A 125 -19.85 18.19 -60.79
CA ALA A 125 -19.35 17.93 -62.15
C ALA A 125 -18.03 17.12 -62.10
N PRO A 126 -17.73 16.26 -63.09
CA PRO A 126 -16.67 15.26 -63.01
C PRO A 126 -15.27 15.84 -63.33
N PRO A 127 -14.16 15.17 -62.93
CA PRO A 127 -12.82 15.73 -63.07
C PRO A 127 -12.18 15.47 -64.44
N ALA A 128 -11.40 16.44 -64.93
CA ALA A 128 -10.47 16.32 -66.05
C ALA A 128 -9.03 16.04 -65.54
N PRO A 129 -8.10 15.52 -66.38
CA PRO A 129 -6.88 14.86 -65.91
C PRO A 129 -5.73 15.83 -65.59
N SER A 130 -4.88 15.45 -64.63
CA SER A 130 -3.71 16.21 -64.18
C SER A 130 -2.40 15.85 -64.91
N PRO A 131 -1.43 16.77 -65.03
CA PRO A 131 -0.16 16.48 -65.68
C PRO A 131 0.81 15.76 -64.72
N ARG A 132 1.57 14.80 -65.26
CA ARG A 132 2.60 14.06 -64.53
C ARG A 132 3.88 14.89 -64.44
N ILE A 133 4.29 15.25 -63.23
CA ILE A 133 5.63 15.79 -62.92
C ILE A 133 6.38 14.77 -62.06
N SER A 134 7.65 14.50 -62.42
CA SER A 134 8.46 13.40 -61.90
C SER A 134 8.83 13.52 -60.42
N LYS A 135 8.74 12.41 -59.67
CA LYS A 135 8.89 12.29 -58.21
C LYS A 135 10.29 12.56 -57.62
N ALA A 136 11.28 12.96 -58.41
CA ALA A 136 12.67 13.14 -57.92
C ALA A 136 12.96 14.54 -57.35
N VAL A 137 12.17 15.57 -57.67
CA VAL A 137 12.44 16.96 -57.24
C VAL A 137 11.73 17.33 -55.93
N ILE A 138 10.70 16.58 -55.51
CA ILE A 138 9.90 16.86 -54.32
C ILE A 138 10.59 16.41 -53.02
N PHE A 139 11.45 15.39 -53.06
CA PHE A 139 12.09 14.83 -51.85
C PHE A 139 13.27 15.67 -51.31
N GLY A 140 13.94 16.46 -52.14
CA GLY A 140 15.08 17.28 -51.71
C GLY A 140 14.66 18.56 -50.96
N THR A 141 13.56 19.20 -51.38
CA THR A 141 13.08 20.45 -50.78
C THR A 141 12.30 20.22 -49.48
N LEU A 142 11.62 19.08 -49.35
CA LEU A 142 10.89 18.71 -48.13
C LEU A 142 11.85 18.35 -46.96
N ALA A 143 13.00 17.73 -47.26
CA ALA A 143 13.99 17.39 -46.24
C ALA A 143 14.67 18.64 -45.64
N ILE A 144 14.97 19.65 -46.46
CA ILE A 144 15.61 20.89 -46.00
C ILE A 144 14.61 21.75 -45.19
N LEU A 145 13.34 21.79 -45.60
CA LEU A 145 12.30 22.49 -44.83
C LEU A 145 12.01 21.81 -43.48
N VAL A 146 12.02 20.48 -43.40
CA VAL A 146 11.87 19.75 -42.12
C VAL A 146 13.07 20.01 -41.21
N VAL A 147 14.29 20.04 -41.73
CA VAL A 147 15.49 20.32 -40.92
C VAL A 147 15.49 21.76 -40.41
N VAL A 148 15.12 22.74 -41.25
CA VAL A 148 15.05 24.16 -40.86
C VAL A 148 13.88 24.43 -39.90
N PHE A 149 12.72 23.79 -40.10
CA PHE A 149 11.59 23.87 -39.16
C PHE A 149 11.91 23.15 -37.85
N SER A 150 12.64 22.03 -37.87
CA SER A 150 13.12 21.34 -36.67
C SER A 150 14.19 22.14 -35.92
N ALA A 151 15.00 22.96 -36.59
CA ALA A 151 16.04 23.77 -35.94
C ALA A 151 15.50 25.10 -35.39
N LEU A 152 14.51 25.71 -36.06
CA LEU A 152 13.93 27.01 -35.67
C LEU A 152 12.70 26.89 -34.77
N ALA A 153 11.95 25.79 -34.85
CA ALA A 153 10.80 25.55 -33.96
C ALA A 153 11.17 24.86 -32.65
N TRP A 154 12.36 24.24 -32.55
CA TRP A 154 12.81 23.57 -31.31
C TRP A 154 12.81 24.50 -30.09
N PRO A 155 13.36 25.74 -30.16
CA PRO A 155 13.40 26.63 -28.98
C PRO A 155 12.01 27.18 -28.61
N ALA A 156 11.15 27.41 -29.60
CA ALA A 156 9.80 27.95 -29.38
C ALA A 156 8.80 26.88 -28.88
N ILE A 157 8.99 25.62 -29.27
CA ILE A 157 8.22 24.48 -28.78
C ILE A 157 8.74 24.05 -27.39
N PHE A 158 10.05 24.04 -27.13
CA PHE A 158 10.59 23.77 -25.78
C PHE A 158 10.32 24.87 -24.75
N HIS A 159 10.04 26.11 -25.16
CA HIS A 159 9.56 27.14 -24.23
C HIS A 159 8.03 27.14 -24.04
N ARG A 160 7.26 26.47 -24.92
CA ARG A 160 5.80 26.33 -24.81
C ARG A 160 5.34 25.00 -24.20
N PHE A 161 6.13 23.94 -24.30
CA PHE A 161 6.11 22.89 -23.30
C PHE A 161 6.79 23.50 -22.09
N GLY A 162 5.97 24.01 -21.17
CA GLY A 162 6.43 24.65 -19.96
C GLY A 162 7.58 23.86 -19.36
N LYS A 163 8.53 24.55 -18.73
CA LYS A 163 9.38 23.95 -17.70
C LYS A 163 8.47 22.97 -16.97
N ALA A 164 8.69 21.66 -17.14
CA ALA A 164 8.09 20.71 -16.23
C ALA A 164 8.54 21.25 -14.89
N SER A 165 7.62 21.85 -14.13
CA SER A 165 7.95 22.33 -12.80
C SER A 165 8.62 21.12 -12.18
N ALA A 166 9.90 21.26 -11.83
CA ALA A 166 10.62 20.18 -11.18
C ALA A 166 9.67 19.65 -10.10
N PRO A 167 9.39 18.34 -10.04
CA PRO A 167 8.39 17.82 -9.10
C PRO A 167 8.73 18.43 -7.76
N ILE A 168 7.82 19.26 -7.23
CA ILE A 168 8.05 19.98 -5.98
C ILE A 168 8.17 18.86 -4.95
N GLN A 169 9.41 18.58 -4.54
CA GLN A 169 9.65 17.55 -3.54
C GLN A 169 8.99 18.04 -2.27
N PRO A 170 7.98 17.32 -1.74
CA PRO A 170 7.35 17.73 -0.51
C PRO A 170 8.41 17.92 0.55
N SER A 171 8.42 19.12 1.09
CA SER A 171 9.34 19.50 2.15
C SER A 171 8.65 19.38 3.49
N ILE A 172 9.34 18.78 4.45
CA ILE A 172 8.82 18.48 5.77
C ILE A 172 9.75 19.10 6.80
N GLU A 173 9.20 19.96 7.65
CA GLU A 173 9.91 20.44 8.84
C GLU A 173 9.55 19.56 10.04
N LEU A 174 10.55 18.96 10.66
CA LEU A 174 10.35 18.28 11.95
C LEU A 174 10.49 19.32 13.06
N LEU A 175 9.44 19.49 13.86
CA LEU A 175 9.50 20.29 15.06
C LEU A 175 10.17 19.51 16.20
N PRO A 176 10.82 20.18 17.18
CA PRO A 176 11.31 19.51 18.37
C PRO A 176 10.20 18.69 19.03
N ILE A 177 10.48 17.42 19.30
CA ILE A 177 9.53 16.53 19.98
C ILE A 177 9.38 17.01 21.42
N VAL A 178 8.15 17.30 21.82
CA VAL A 178 7.84 17.74 23.19
C VAL A 178 7.62 16.50 24.05
N SER A 179 8.31 16.42 25.18
CA SER A 179 8.11 15.36 26.17
C SER A 179 7.27 15.90 27.33
N THR A 180 6.20 15.19 27.70
CA THR A 180 5.44 15.50 28.92
C THR A 180 6.11 14.93 30.17
N ALA A 181 7.06 14.01 30.00
CA ALA A 181 7.91 13.55 31.07
C ALA A 181 8.94 14.64 31.39
N THR A 182 8.86 15.22 32.58
CA THR A 182 9.78 16.27 33.05
C THR A 182 11.15 15.71 33.49
N ASP A 183 11.41 14.41 33.27
CA ASP A 183 12.68 13.76 33.60
C ASP A 183 13.70 13.87 32.44
N ALA A 184 15.00 13.86 32.78
CA ALA A 184 16.07 13.92 31.79
C ALA A 184 15.98 12.78 30.76
N GLN A 185 15.53 11.60 31.21
CA GLN A 185 15.32 10.44 30.37
C GLN A 185 14.31 10.70 29.23
N GLY A 186 13.16 11.34 29.53
CA GLY A 186 12.17 11.68 28.52
C GLY A 186 12.71 12.63 27.45
N ASN A 187 13.55 13.59 27.84
CA ASN A 187 14.18 14.52 26.90
C ASN A 187 15.20 13.82 25.99
N ASP A 188 16.02 12.93 26.55
CA ASP A 188 17.01 12.15 25.78
C ASP A 188 16.30 11.24 24.75
N ILE A 189 15.21 10.58 25.15
CA ILE A 189 14.39 9.76 24.25
C ILE A 189 13.77 10.61 23.15
N ALA A 190 13.18 11.76 23.47
CA ALA A 190 12.58 12.67 22.48
C ALA A 190 13.60 13.18 21.45
N GLN A 191 14.82 13.51 21.89
CA GLN A 191 15.90 13.90 20.98
C GLN A 191 16.36 12.73 20.10
N GLY A 192 16.48 11.54 20.68
CA GLY A 192 16.82 10.32 19.93
C GLY A 192 15.80 10.01 18.84
N ILE A 193 14.50 10.07 19.17
CA ILE A 193 13.41 9.87 18.19
C ILE A 193 13.50 10.91 17.09
N SER A 194 13.75 12.18 17.44
CA SER A 194 13.90 13.26 16.46
C SER A 194 15.03 12.98 15.47
N ALA A 195 16.20 12.58 15.97
CA ALA A 195 17.36 12.26 15.14
C ALA A 195 17.10 11.07 14.21
N GLU A 196 16.46 10.00 14.71
CA GLU A 196 16.13 8.83 13.90
C GLU A 196 15.09 9.13 12.82
N LEU A 197 14.05 9.92 13.15
CA LEU A 197 13.05 10.35 12.18
C LEU A 197 13.68 11.23 11.09
N ILE A 198 14.54 12.19 11.44
CA ILE A 198 15.25 13.02 10.45
C ILE A 198 16.05 12.13 9.51
N ASN A 199 16.87 11.23 10.06
CA ASN A 199 17.75 10.36 9.28
C ASN A 199 16.96 9.40 8.38
N GLY A 200 15.84 8.85 8.86
CA GLY A 200 15.01 7.95 8.07
C GLY A 200 14.21 8.70 7.00
N LEU A 201 13.54 9.80 7.35
CA LEU A 201 12.77 10.59 6.37
C LEU A 201 13.66 11.18 5.28
N ALA A 202 14.89 11.59 5.62
CA ALA A 202 15.85 12.13 4.65
C ALA A 202 16.39 11.08 3.65
N LYS A 203 16.23 9.79 3.95
CA LYS A 203 16.54 8.69 3.01
C LYS A 203 15.43 8.44 2.01
N ILE A 204 14.25 9.04 2.20
CA ILE A 204 13.11 8.78 1.32
C ILE A 204 13.30 9.54 0.00
N ASP A 205 13.39 8.80 -1.11
CA ASP A 205 13.55 9.38 -2.44
C ASP A 205 12.39 10.34 -2.77
N GLY A 206 12.72 11.60 -3.05
CA GLY A 206 11.75 12.63 -3.40
C GLY A 206 11.15 13.40 -2.21
N ILE A 207 11.69 13.24 -1.00
CA ILE A 207 11.30 14.03 0.18
C ILE A 207 12.47 14.89 0.64
N ARG A 208 12.19 16.16 0.96
CA ARG A 208 13.17 17.06 1.59
C ARG A 208 12.84 17.23 3.07
N VAL A 209 13.80 16.98 3.95
CA VAL A 209 13.63 17.16 5.40
C VAL A 209 14.36 18.41 5.88
N ILE A 210 13.67 19.22 6.68
CA ILE A 210 14.22 20.37 7.40
C ILE A 210 14.30 19.97 8.87
N ALA A 211 15.52 19.96 9.41
CA ALA A 211 15.77 19.70 10.81
C ALA A 211 15.40 20.94 11.66
N PRO A 212 14.97 20.75 12.92
CA PRO A 212 14.66 21.85 13.81
C PRO A 212 15.89 22.70 14.11
N ASP A 213 15.71 24.01 14.23
CA ASP A 213 16.77 24.91 14.73
C ASP A 213 17.17 24.52 16.16
N LYS A 214 18.45 24.67 16.50
CA LYS A 214 19.04 24.36 17.83
C LYS A 214 18.45 25.15 19.02
N GLN A 215 17.39 25.94 18.84
CA GLN A 215 16.73 26.63 19.94
C GLN A 215 15.96 25.64 20.82
N GLU A 216 15.95 25.90 22.13
CA GLU A 216 15.30 25.06 23.15
C GLU A 216 13.89 24.66 22.74
N ALA A 217 13.56 23.37 22.95
CA ALA A 217 12.23 22.84 22.70
C ALA A 217 11.19 23.71 23.43
N PRO A 218 10.17 24.24 22.74
CA PRO A 218 9.15 25.07 23.37
C PRO A 218 8.46 24.30 24.50
N ALA A 219 8.13 24.99 25.59
CA ALA A 219 7.52 24.38 26.79
C ALA A 219 6.14 23.74 26.53
N THR A 220 5.46 24.11 25.44
CA THR A 220 4.15 23.58 25.07
C THR A 220 4.00 23.41 23.56
N THR A 221 3.19 22.42 23.19
CA THR A 221 2.78 22.07 21.82
C THR A 221 2.06 23.24 21.11
N GLU A 222 1.40 24.12 21.87
CA GLU A 222 0.66 25.30 21.38
C GLU A 222 1.57 26.45 20.93
N ALA A 223 2.74 26.64 21.56
CA ALA A 223 3.67 27.71 21.20
C ALA A 223 4.34 27.51 19.83
N VAL A 224 4.20 26.33 19.23
CA VAL A 224 4.86 25.96 17.96
C VAL A 224 3.98 26.23 16.73
N VAL A 225 2.66 26.39 16.91
CA VAL A 225 1.68 26.47 15.80
C VAL A 225 1.75 27.80 15.03
N ASP A 226 2.25 28.87 15.64
CA ASP A 226 2.35 30.20 15.01
C ASP A 226 3.71 30.50 14.38
N ARG A 227 4.63 29.52 14.37
CA ARG A 227 5.94 29.72 13.72
C ARG A 227 5.78 29.67 12.20
N PRO A 228 6.26 30.68 11.45
CA PRO A 228 6.27 30.62 9.99
C PRO A 228 7.22 29.50 9.54
N SER A 229 6.68 28.49 8.86
CA SER A 229 7.45 27.41 8.23
C SER A 229 7.50 27.64 6.71
N ASN A 230 8.68 27.41 6.12
CA ASN A 230 8.87 27.41 4.67
C ASN A 230 8.72 25.99 4.07
N ALA A 231 8.25 25.02 4.85
CA ALA A 231 7.97 23.66 4.41
C ALA A 231 6.52 23.52 3.92
N ASP A 232 6.26 22.50 3.11
CA ASP A 232 4.89 22.14 2.69
C ASP A 232 4.13 21.47 3.84
N PHE A 233 4.86 20.67 4.63
CA PHE A 233 4.35 19.94 5.77
C PHE A 233 5.18 20.18 7.02
N MET A 234 4.53 20.05 8.16
CA MET A 234 5.12 20.12 9.48
C MET A 234 4.83 18.82 10.22
N LEU A 235 5.86 18.23 10.82
CA LEU A 235 5.77 17.04 11.64
C LEU A 235 5.91 17.43 13.11
N GLN A 236 4.80 17.32 13.84
CA GLN A 236 4.74 17.60 15.27
C GLN A 236 4.77 16.28 16.05
N GLY A 237 5.72 16.15 16.97
CA GLY A 237 5.83 14.97 17.82
C GLY A 237 5.57 15.29 19.29
N GLU A 238 4.84 14.40 19.95
CA GLU A 238 4.59 14.45 21.38
C GLU A 238 4.91 13.10 22.01
N LEU A 239 5.77 13.10 23.03
CA LEU A 239 6.15 11.92 23.79
C LEU A 239 5.52 12.00 25.19
N GLN A 240 4.76 10.97 25.54
CA GLN A 240 4.13 10.85 26.84
C GLN A 240 4.63 9.59 27.55
N LYS A 241 4.88 9.72 28.85
CA LYS A 241 5.23 8.60 29.73
C LYS A 241 4.10 8.35 30.71
N SER A 242 3.51 7.17 30.65
CA SER A 242 2.64 6.65 31.71
C SER A 242 3.47 5.81 32.70
N SER A 243 2.84 5.27 33.74
CA SER A 243 3.52 4.37 34.68
C SER A 243 3.96 3.04 34.07
N LYS A 244 3.43 2.67 32.89
CA LYS A 244 3.69 1.37 32.24
C LYS A 244 4.05 1.46 30.76
N THR A 245 3.89 2.63 30.13
CA THR A 245 4.05 2.77 28.68
C THR A 245 4.65 4.10 28.29
N TRP A 246 5.40 4.08 27.20
CA TRP A 246 5.69 5.25 26.38
C TRP A 246 4.69 5.34 25.25
N ILE A 247 4.12 6.52 25.05
CA ILE A 247 3.22 6.82 23.93
C ILE A 247 3.87 7.93 23.13
N PHE A 248 4.25 7.64 21.90
CA PHE A 248 4.74 8.64 20.96
C PHE A 248 3.68 8.87 19.87
N GLN A 249 3.26 10.12 19.74
CA GLN A 249 2.30 10.56 18.74
C GLN A 249 2.97 11.55 17.78
N ALA A 250 2.93 11.25 16.49
CA ALA A 250 3.46 12.09 15.43
C ALA A 250 2.34 12.53 14.49
N ARG A 251 2.14 13.85 14.34
CA ARG A 251 1.10 14.45 13.49
C ARG A 251 1.74 15.13 12.30
N LEU A 252 1.36 14.72 11.10
CA LEU A 252 1.74 15.39 9.86
C LEU A 252 0.67 16.41 9.49
N ILE A 253 1.06 17.67 9.37
CA ILE A 253 0.15 18.81 9.17
C ILE A 253 0.55 19.55 7.91
N ASN A 254 -0.41 19.87 7.04
CA ASN A 254 -0.18 20.75 5.90
C ASN A 254 -0.03 22.20 6.40
N VAL A 255 1.09 22.85 6.10
CA VAL A 255 1.40 24.20 6.62
C VAL A 255 0.41 25.25 6.08
N THR A 256 -0.04 25.09 4.85
CA THR A 256 -0.93 26.06 4.18
C THR A 256 -2.38 25.87 4.60
N THR A 257 -2.90 24.63 4.56
CA THR A 257 -4.32 24.36 4.86
C THR A 257 -4.61 24.16 6.34
N ARG A 258 -3.56 23.94 7.16
CA ARG A 258 -3.65 23.53 8.58
C ARG A 258 -4.38 22.20 8.80
N GLU A 259 -4.60 21.43 7.75
CA GLU A 259 -5.22 20.11 7.85
C GLU A 259 -4.22 19.07 8.39
N VAL A 260 -4.71 18.21 9.28
CA VAL A 260 -3.95 17.04 9.74
C VAL A 260 -4.06 15.94 8.69
N GLU A 261 -2.96 15.67 7.99
CA GLU A 261 -2.89 14.70 6.91
C GLU A 261 -2.89 13.26 7.43
N THR A 262 -2.20 13.02 8.54
CA THR A 262 -2.16 11.75 9.23
C THR A 262 -1.63 11.91 10.65
N VAL A 263 -1.96 10.92 11.49
CA VAL A 263 -1.45 10.78 12.85
C VAL A 263 -0.91 9.36 12.98
N ALA A 264 0.33 9.24 13.46
CA ALA A 264 0.96 7.98 13.77
C ALA A 264 1.15 7.86 15.28
N ASP A 265 0.53 6.84 15.86
CA ASP A 265 0.53 6.60 17.31
C ASP A 265 1.27 5.30 17.60
N VAL A 266 2.29 5.37 18.46
CA VAL A 266 3.10 4.23 18.87
C VAL A 266 3.07 4.10 20.38
N THR A 267 2.69 2.92 20.86
CA THR A 267 2.69 2.61 22.30
C THR A 267 3.64 1.45 22.56
N LEU A 268 4.60 1.66 23.47
CA LEU A 268 5.56 0.63 23.89
C LEU A 268 5.59 0.54 25.42
N ASP A 269 6.00 -0.63 25.93
CA ASP A 269 6.20 -0.85 27.36
C ASP A 269 7.32 0.05 27.90
N SER A 270 7.11 0.68 29.06
CA SER A 270 8.11 1.52 29.70
C SER A 270 9.28 0.75 30.31
N ASN A 271 9.16 -0.58 30.44
CA ASN A 271 10.18 -1.45 31.00
C ASN A 271 11.18 -1.97 29.96
N GLU A 272 11.17 -1.50 28.71
CA GLU A 272 12.23 -1.84 27.74
C GLU A 272 13.59 -1.39 28.29
N PRO A 273 14.51 -2.33 28.63
CA PRO A 273 15.76 -1.98 29.28
C PRO A 273 16.75 -1.32 28.31
N ASP A 274 16.61 -1.57 27.01
CA ASP A 274 17.44 -1.01 25.96
C ASP A 274 16.84 0.31 25.45
N THR A 275 17.36 1.43 25.96
CA THR A 275 16.89 2.77 25.60
C THR A 275 17.06 3.06 24.10
N GLN A 276 18.13 2.55 23.47
CA GLN A 276 18.33 2.75 22.04
C GLN A 276 17.29 1.98 21.23
N ARG A 277 16.98 0.74 21.62
CA ARG A 277 15.91 -0.03 20.99
C ARG A 277 14.54 0.63 21.17
N LEU A 278 14.26 1.16 22.36
CA LEU A 278 13.04 1.93 22.63
C LEU A 278 12.93 3.11 21.66
N ILE A 279 13.98 3.92 21.52
CA ILE A 279 14.04 5.05 20.60
C ILE A 279 13.79 4.58 19.16
N SER A 280 14.50 3.55 18.70
CA SER A 280 14.36 3.07 17.33
C SER A 280 12.98 2.52 17.02
N ARG A 281 12.33 1.82 17.96
CA ARG A 281 10.97 1.31 17.78
C ARG A 281 9.92 2.41 17.78
N LEU A 282 10.06 3.43 18.64
CA LEU A 282 9.15 4.60 18.62
C LEU A 282 9.29 5.37 17.31
N ALA A 283 10.53 5.63 16.88
CA ALA A 283 10.81 6.33 15.63
C ALA A 283 10.35 5.53 14.41
N ALA A 284 10.65 4.23 14.32
CA ALA A 284 10.23 3.39 13.21
C ALA A 284 8.71 3.16 13.19
N GLY A 285 8.10 2.96 14.36
CA GLY A 285 6.64 2.82 14.52
C GLY A 285 5.87 4.01 13.95
N ALA A 286 6.38 5.23 14.15
CA ALA A 286 5.80 6.43 13.57
C ALA A 286 6.27 6.66 12.12
N GLY A 287 7.55 6.40 11.84
CA GLY A 287 8.19 6.62 10.54
C GLY A 287 7.60 5.76 9.43
N TYR A 288 7.31 4.49 9.69
CA TYR A 288 6.73 3.56 8.71
C TYR A 288 5.41 4.07 8.10
N PRO A 289 4.35 4.37 8.87
CA PRO A 289 3.10 4.91 8.30
C PRO A 289 3.26 6.32 7.73
N LEU A 290 4.14 7.15 8.30
CA LEU A 290 4.46 8.48 7.77
C LEU A 290 5.09 8.38 6.38
N ALA A 291 6.06 7.48 6.18
CA ALA A 291 6.69 7.24 4.88
C ALA A 291 5.64 6.84 3.82
N VAL A 292 4.72 5.93 4.17
CA VAL A 292 3.62 5.53 3.29
C VAL A 292 2.73 6.73 2.92
N ARG A 293 2.34 7.55 3.91
CA ARG A 293 1.50 8.74 3.66
C ARG A 293 2.22 9.77 2.79
N LEU A 294 3.48 10.04 3.08
CA LEU A 294 4.27 11.04 2.37
C LEU A 294 4.50 10.66 0.91
N ASN A 295 4.81 9.40 0.62
CA ASN A 295 4.90 8.92 -0.76
C ASN A 295 3.57 9.08 -1.51
N LYS A 296 2.43 8.86 -0.83
CA LYS A 296 1.11 9.10 -1.41
C LYS A 296 0.88 10.59 -1.72
N LEU A 297 1.29 11.48 -0.84
CA LEU A 297 1.17 12.95 -1.01
C LEU A 297 2.15 13.49 -2.06
N ALA A 298 3.34 12.92 -2.18
CA ALA A 298 4.36 13.27 -3.19
C ALA A 298 3.94 12.95 -4.65
N GLY A 299 2.71 12.48 -4.86
CA GLY A 299 2.20 12.09 -6.17
C GLY A 299 2.64 10.70 -6.63
N TYR A 300 3.29 9.88 -5.78
CA TYR A 300 3.75 8.54 -6.17
C TYR A 300 2.67 7.46 -6.19
N ALA A 301 1.44 7.76 -5.74
CA ALA A 301 0.23 7.06 -6.19
C ALA A 301 -1.03 7.82 -5.74
N SER A 302 -1.89 8.15 -6.70
CA SER A 302 -3.31 8.41 -6.46
C SER A 302 -3.99 7.09 -6.10
N ALA A 303 -4.42 6.94 -4.84
CA ALA A 303 -5.42 5.95 -4.49
C ALA A 303 -6.78 6.63 -4.40
N SER A 304 -7.68 6.27 -5.32
CA SER A 304 -9.11 6.46 -5.14
C SER A 304 -9.58 5.56 -4.01
N THR A 305 -10.28 6.15 -3.06
CA THR A 305 -11.11 5.50 -2.06
C THR A 305 -12.27 4.74 -2.71
N SER A 306 -12.58 3.55 -2.20
CA SER A 306 -13.78 2.73 -2.51
C SER A 306 -14.08 2.53 -4.00
N SER A 307 -13.28 1.70 -4.67
CA SER A 307 -13.57 1.15 -6.00
C SER A 307 -14.08 -0.30 -5.88
N ALA A 308 -14.76 -0.81 -6.91
CA ALA A 308 -15.14 -2.22 -7.00
C ALA A 308 -13.91 -3.14 -6.83
N ALA A 309 -12.77 -2.73 -7.40
CA ALA A 309 -11.47 -3.35 -7.18
C ALA A 309 -11.07 -3.42 -5.69
N GLY A 310 -11.24 -2.34 -4.92
CA GLY A 310 -10.96 -2.33 -3.48
C GLY A 310 -11.78 -3.36 -2.71
N VAL A 311 -13.09 -3.45 -2.99
CA VAL A 311 -13.98 -4.45 -2.37
C VAL A 311 -13.56 -5.87 -2.74
N ALA A 312 -13.21 -6.11 -4.00
CA ALA A 312 -12.74 -7.41 -4.45
C ALA A 312 -11.44 -7.85 -3.75
N ILE A 313 -10.50 -6.92 -3.56
CA ILE A 313 -9.24 -7.16 -2.84
C ILE A 313 -9.51 -7.49 -1.37
N GLU A 314 -10.42 -6.76 -0.70
CA GLU A 314 -10.82 -7.06 0.68
C GLU A 314 -11.46 -8.44 0.79
N GLN A 315 -12.38 -8.80 -0.13
CA GLN A 315 -13.02 -10.13 -0.16
C GLN A 315 -12.00 -11.26 -0.38
N ALA A 316 -11.05 -11.05 -1.30
CA ALA A 316 -9.97 -12.00 -1.55
C ALA A 316 -9.06 -12.15 -0.32
N THR A 317 -8.69 -11.04 0.32
CA THR A 317 -7.87 -11.02 1.55
C THR A 317 -8.58 -11.73 2.70
N ALA A 318 -9.86 -11.42 2.93
CA ALA A 318 -10.68 -12.06 3.96
C ALA A 318 -10.80 -13.57 3.75
N SER A 319 -10.88 -14.02 2.48
CA SER A 319 -10.87 -15.45 2.14
C SER A 319 -9.57 -16.13 2.57
N ILE A 320 -8.43 -15.43 2.50
CA ILE A 320 -7.10 -15.97 2.77
C ILE A 320 -6.80 -16.04 4.28
N ASN A 321 -7.42 -15.20 5.12
CA ASN A 321 -7.16 -15.17 6.57
C ASN A 321 -7.43 -16.51 7.30
N GLN A 322 -8.17 -17.44 6.68
CA GLN A 322 -8.29 -18.85 7.09
C GLN A 322 -7.81 -19.76 5.94
N THR A 323 -6.50 -19.85 5.75
CA THR A 323 -5.87 -20.38 4.54
C THR A 323 -6.18 -21.87 4.28
N SER A 324 -7.14 -22.15 3.39
CA SER A 324 -7.39 -23.48 2.80
C SER A 324 -7.23 -23.43 1.27
N LYS A 325 -7.03 -24.59 0.62
CA LYS A 325 -6.90 -24.65 -0.85
C LYS A 325 -8.17 -24.15 -1.55
N GLU A 326 -9.34 -24.43 -0.98
CA GLU A 326 -10.64 -24.00 -1.48
C GLU A 326 -10.76 -22.48 -1.39
N ARG A 327 -10.46 -21.89 -0.24
CA ARG A 327 -10.51 -20.44 -0.03
C ARG A 327 -9.49 -19.69 -0.90
N PHE A 328 -8.34 -20.30 -1.17
CA PHE A 328 -7.36 -19.81 -2.12
C PHE A 328 -7.92 -19.75 -3.55
N ALA A 329 -8.56 -20.84 -4.00
CA ALA A 329 -9.19 -20.88 -5.32
C ALA A 329 -10.32 -19.84 -5.44
N THR A 330 -11.09 -19.62 -4.36
CA THR A 330 -12.11 -18.56 -4.31
C THR A 330 -11.48 -17.18 -4.45
N ALA A 331 -10.43 -16.88 -3.67
CA ALA A 331 -9.73 -15.60 -3.75
C ALA A 331 -9.15 -15.37 -5.16
N LYS A 332 -8.58 -16.41 -5.77
CA LYS A 332 -8.03 -16.37 -7.13
C LYS A 332 -9.11 -16.01 -8.15
N THR A 333 -10.25 -16.71 -8.10
CA THR A 333 -11.40 -16.46 -8.97
C THR A 333 -11.92 -15.02 -8.85
N ILE A 334 -12.02 -14.49 -7.63
CA ILE A 334 -12.46 -13.10 -7.39
C ILE A 334 -11.50 -12.12 -8.05
N LEU A 335 -10.19 -12.27 -7.82
CA LEU A 335 -9.18 -11.35 -8.34
C LEU A 335 -9.07 -11.43 -9.87
N GLU A 336 -9.06 -12.63 -10.45
CA GLU A 336 -9.01 -12.82 -11.91
C GLU A 336 -10.22 -12.20 -12.61
N LYS A 337 -11.43 -12.41 -12.07
CA LYS A 337 -12.66 -11.83 -12.62
C LYS A 337 -12.61 -10.30 -12.62
N ASN A 338 -12.21 -9.70 -11.50
CA ASN A 338 -12.17 -8.23 -11.38
C ASN A 338 -11.04 -7.63 -12.20
N LEU A 339 -9.87 -8.28 -12.27
CA LEU A 339 -8.78 -7.84 -13.14
C LEU A 339 -9.15 -7.98 -14.62
N GLY A 340 -9.94 -8.99 -15.01
CA GLY A 340 -10.48 -9.10 -16.36
C GLY A 340 -11.39 -7.93 -16.74
N ALA A 341 -12.12 -7.35 -15.78
CA ALA A 341 -12.95 -6.16 -15.99
C ALA A 341 -12.14 -4.85 -15.96
N GLU A 342 -11.06 -4.80 -15.19
CA GLU A 342 -10.17 -3.64 -15.06
C GLU A 342 -8.69 -4.03 -15.29
N PRO A 343 -8.24 -4.35 -16.52
CA PRO A 343 -6.92 -4.95 -16.78
C PRO A 343 -5.70 -4.12 -16.35
N ASP A 344 -5.87 -2.81 -16.31
CA ASP A 344 -4.82 -1.83 -15.96
C ASP A 344 -4.87 -1.41 -14.49
N ASN A 345 -5.77 -1.99 -13.69
CA ASN A 345 -5.86 -1.69 -12.27
C ASN A 345 -4.67 -2.30 -11.51
N VAL A 346 -3.72 -1.44 -11.16
CA VAL A 346 -2.48 -1.81 -10.47
C VAL A 346 -2.73 -2.52 -9.13
N ASP A 347 -3.76 -2.13 -8.39
CA ASP A 347 -4.02 -2.71 -7.07
C ASP A 347 -4.51 -4.17 -7.20
N LEU A 348 -5.32 -4.48 -8.22
CA LEU A 348 -5.71 -5.85 -8.56
C LEU A 348 -4.53 -6.67 -9.09
N GLN A 349 -3.64 -6.07 -9.89
CA GLN A 349 -2.42 -6.73 -10.36
C GLN A 349 -1.53 -7.15 -9.18
N ILE A 350 -1.31 -6.25 -8.21
CA ILE A 350 -0.54 -6.53 -7.00
C ILE A 350 -1.22 -7.63 -6.16
N ALA A 351 -2.54 -7.55 -5.96
CA ALA A 351 -3.28 -8.51 -5.15
C ALA A 351 -3.21 -9.94 -5.75
N LEU A 352 -3.41 -10.07 -7.06
CA LEU A 352 -3.34 -11.36 -7.75
C LEU A 352 -1.91 -11.92 -7.77
N ALA A 353 -0.91 -11.07 -8.03
CA ALA A 353 0.49 -11.48 -7.94
C ALA A 353 0.84 -11.97 -6.53
N ASN A 354 0.38 -11.27 -5.49
CA ASN A 354 0.61 -11.69 -4.11
C ASN A 354 0.01 -13.07 -3.82
N LEU A 355 -1.19 -13.32 -4.35
CA LEU A 355 -1.86 -14.61 -4.22
C LEU A 355 -1.09 -15.74 -4.91
N HIS A 356 -0.64 -15.54 -6.16
CA HIS A 356 0.19 -16.52 -6.86
C HIS A 356 1.44 -16.90 -6.06
N LEU A 357 2.16 -15.89 -5.55
CA LEU A 357 3.36 -16.14 -4.75
C LEU A 357 3.05 -16.86 -3.42
N ARG A 358 1.88 -16.61 -2.81
CA ARG A 358 1.43 -17.39 -1.65
C ARG A 358 1.19 -18.86 -2.03
N GLY A 359 0.54 -19.11 -3.15
CA GLY A 359 0.29 -20.46 -3.64
C GLY A 359 1.58 -21.24 -3.92
N ILE A 360 2.59 -20.57 -4.48
CA ILE A 360 3.94 -21.12 -4.69
C ILE A 360 4.58 -21.46 -3.33
N GLN A 361 4.58 -20.52 -2.37
CA GLN A 361 5.19 -20.71 -1.06
C GLN A 361 4.54 -21.84 -0.24
N MET A 362 3.22 -22.03 -0.39
CA MET A 362 2.45 -23.09 0.28
C MET A 362 2.51 -24.43 -0.47
N SER A 363 3.23 -24.51 -1.59
CA SER A 363 3.28 -25.69 -2.47
C SER A 363 1.87 -26.17 -2.89
N TRP A 364 1.00 -25.22 -3.22
CA TRP A 364 -0.40 -25.51 -3.60
C TRP A 364 -0.60 -25.70 -5.10
N TYR A 365 0.36 -25.26 -5.90
CA TYR A 365 0.41 -25.56 -7.33
C TYR A 365 1.15 -26.87 -7.59
N GLY A 366 0.75 -27.59 -8.65
CA GLY A 366 1.60 -28.61 -9.24
C GLY A 366 2.86 -28.00 -9.88
N PRO A 367 3.86 -28.80 -10.27
CA PRO A 367 5.12 -28.27 -10.83
C PRO A 367 4.93 -27.33 -12.03
N ASP A 368 4.09 -27.70 -13.00
CA ASP A 368 3.83 -26.89 -14.20
C ASP A 368 3.00 -25.64 -13.89
N ASP A 369 1.96 -25.78 -13.07
CA ASP A 369 1.12 -24.67 -12.63
C ASP A 369 1.92 -23.65 -11.80
N SER A 370 2.92 -24.11 -11.04
CA SER A 370 3.79 -23.25 -10.24
C SER A 370 4.62 -22.33 -11.14
N LYS A 371 5.16 -22.87 -12.24
CA LYS A 371 5.91 -22.10 -13.23
C LYS A 371 5.00 -21.10 -13.96
N THR A 372 3.78 -21.50 -14.28
CA THR A 372 2.78 -20.60 -14.88
C THR A 372 2.43 -19.47 -13.91
N ALA A 373 2.12 -19.78 -12.65
CA ALA A 373 1.82 -18.81 -11.61
C ALA A 373 2.99 -17.82 -11.35
N GLU A 374 4.24 -18.29 -11.43
CA GLU A 374 5.42 -17.43 -11.36
C GLU A 374 5.46 -16.43 -12.52
N ASN A 375 5.26 -16.91 -13.76
CA ASN A 375 5.26 -16.05 -14.95
C ASN A 375 4.11 -15.04 -14.92
N ASP A 376 2.92 -15.46 -14.49
CA ASP A 376 1.75 -14.59 -14.34
C ASP A 376 2.03 -13.48 -13.31
N ALA A 377 2.54 -13.85 -12.12
CA ALA A 377 2.92 -12.89 -11.08
C ALA A 377 3.96 -11.88 -11.58
N ARG A 378 4.95 -12.35 -12.35
CA ARG A 378 5.98 -11.48 -12.96
C ARG A 378 5.38 -10.50 -13.95
N SER A 379 4.58 -10.98 -14.89
CA SER A 379 3.92 -10.14 -15.91
C SER A 379 3.02 -9.09 -15.27
N LEU A 380 2.25 -9.46 -14.24
CA LEU A 380 1.42 -8.52 -13.47
C LEU A 380 2.26 -7.41 -12.83
N LEU A 381 3.36 -7.76 -12.17
CA LEU A 381 4.20 -6.79 -11.46
C LEU A 381 5.05 -5.93 -12.40
N GLU A 382 5.49 -6.45 -13.54
CA GLU A 382 6.20 -5.66 -14.55
C GLU A 382 5.28 -4.59 -15.16
N ARG A 383 4.02 -4.93 -15.45
CA ARG A 383 3.01 -3.93 -15.88
C ARG A 383 2.72 -2.90 -14.78
N ALA A 384 2.58 -3.36 -13.53
CA ALA A 384 2.39 -2.46 -12.39
C ALA A 384 3.57 -1.49 -12.21
N LEU A 385 4.81 -1.96 -12.39
CA LEU A 385 6.02 -1.14 -12.34
C LEU A 385 6.09 -0.12 -13.47
N GLN A 386 5.65 -0.47 -14.68
CA GLN A 386 5.58 0.48 -15.79
C GLN A 386 4.58 1.61 -15.50
N SER A 387 3.45 1.29 -14.87
CA SER A 387 2.42 2.27 -14.52
C SER A 387 2.79 3.13 -13.31
N ARG A 388 3.32 2.51 -12.25
CA ARG A 388 3.67 3.16 -10.97
C ARG A 388 5.07 2.74 -10.50
N PRO A 389 6.14 3.27 -11.12
CA PRO A 389 7.52 2.81 -10.88
C PRO A 389 8.05 3.06 -9.46
N ASN A 390 7.45 4.02 -8.74
CA ASN A 390 7.81 4.39 -7.37
C ASN A 390 6.68 4.08 -6.38
N SER A 391 5.86 3.07 -6.67
CA SER A 391 4.84 2.60 -5.73
C SER A 391 5.45 1.63 -4.73
N ILE A 392 5.37 1.95 -3.43
CA ILE A 392 5.85 1.08 -2.33
C ILE A 392 5.25 -0.34 -2.44
N PRO A 393 3.92 -0.52 -2.55
CA PRO A 393 3.34 -1.87 -2.70
C PRO A 393 3.84 -2.66 -3.92
N VAL A 394 4.10 -1.99 -5.04
CA VAL A 394 4.60 -2.63 -6.26
C VAL A 394 6.04 -3.08 -6.06
N LEU A 395 6.91 -2.18 -5.62
CA LEU A 395 8.34 -2.48 -5.40
C LEU A 395 8.53 -3.54 -4.32
N GLY A 396 7.79 -3.46 -3.21
CA GLY A 396 7.83 -4.47 -2.15
C GLY A 396 7.38 -5.85 -2.64
N THR A 397 6.30 -5.92 -3.43
CA THR A 397 5.84 -7.19 -4.00
C THR A 397 6.79 -7.73 -5.07
N TYR A 398 7.43 -6.86 -5.86
CA TYR A 398 8.43 -7.26 -6.86
C TYR A 398 9.74 -7.76 -6.21
N CYS A 399 10.22 -7.09 -5.18
CA CYS A 399 11.30 -7.58 -4.30
C CYS A 399 10.98 -8.99 -3.79
N ARG A 400 9.77 -9.19 -3.27
CA ARG A 400 9.31 -10.51 -2.82
C ARG A 400 9.27 -11.54 -3.95
N LEU A 401 8.73 -11.21 -5.12
CA LEU A 401 8.71 -12.09 -6.30
C LEU A 401 10.12 -12.60 -6.60
N LEU A 402 11.09 -11.69 -6.72
CA LEU A 402 12.46 -12.03 -7.06
C LEU A 402 13.11 -12.88 -5.97
N THR A 403 12.84 -12.61 -4.69
CA THR A 403 13.32 -13.44 -3.58
C THR A 403 12.76 -14.86 -3.65
N VAL A 404 11.43 -15.03 -3.78
CA VAL A 404 10.80 -16.37 -3.74
C VAL A 404 11.06 -17.20 -5.00
N THR A 405 11.36 -16.55 -6.11
CA THR A 405 11.70 -17.19 -7.40
C THR A 405 13.21 -17.38 -7.59
N ASN A 406 14.01 -17.10 -6.55
CA ASN A 406 15.46 -17.26 -6.51
C ASN A 406 16.20 -16.39 -7.56
N GLN A 407 15.76 -15.16 -7.78
CA GLN A 407 16.44 -14.17 -8.62
C GLN A 407 17.15 -13.15 -7.73
N PHE A 408 18.13 -13.65 -6.96
CA PHE A 408 18.68 -12.92 -5.82
C PHE A 408 19.42 -11.63 -6.18
N THR A 409 20.17 -11.60 -7.28
CA THR A 409 20.87 -10.38 -7.71
C THR A 409 19.89 -9.24 -8.02
N ASP A 410 18.83 -9.53 -8.78
CA ASP A 410 17.80 -8.54 -9.10
C ASP A 410 16.98 -8.18 -7.86
N SER A 411 16.76 -9.15 -6.97
CA SER A 411 16.08 -8.96 -5.69
C SER A 411 16.78 -7.91 -4.82
N LEU A 412 18.13 -7.93 -4.72
CA LEU A 412 18.88 -6.91 -3.97
C LEU A 412 18.53 -5.49 -4.43
N VAL A 413 18.45 -5.27 -5.74
CA VAL A 413 18.13 -3.97 -6.33
C VAL A 413 16.69 -3.58 -6.05
N ALA A 414 15.74 -4.51 -6.26
CA ALA A 414 14.32 -4.24 -6.04
C ALA A 414 14.00 -3.95 -4.56
N CYS A 415 14.57 -4.72 -3.63
CA CYS A 415 14.38 -4.50 -2.20
C CYS A 415 15.02 -3.18 -1.75
N GLY A 416 16.21 -2.83 -2.27
CA GLY A 416 16.83 -1.53 -2.02
C GLY A 416 15.96 -0.36 -2.48
N ARG A 417 15.35 -0.45 -3.67
CA ARG A 417 14.41 0.56 -4.16
C ARG A 417 13.16 0.69 -3.29
N ALA A 418 12.63 -0.42 -2.76
CA ALA A 418 11.51 -0.37 -1.82
C ALA A 418 11.90 0.34 -0.53
N LEU A 419 13.08 0.04 0.02
CA LEU A 419 13.61 0.65 1.23
C LEU A 419 13.98 2.14 1.07
N ASN A 420 14.33 2.57 -0.14
CA ASN A 420 14.48 4.00 -0.45
C ASN A 420 13.16 4.77 -0.40
N LEU A 421 12.00 4.11 -0.45
CA LEU A 421 10.70 4.76 -0.31
C LEU A 421 10.11 4.58 1.09
N ASN A 422 10.45 3.48 1.76
CA ASN A 422 10.11 3.23 3.16
C ASN A 422 11.28 2.53 3.89
N PRO A 423 12.17 3.30 4.54
CA PRO A 423 13.36 2.76 5.21
C PRO A 423 13.06 1.85 6.41
N TRP A 424 11.84 1.91 6.94
CA TRP A 424 11.40 1.13 8.10
C TRP A 424 10.56 -0.09 7.71
N ASP A 425 10.50 -0.46 6.43
CA ASP A 425 9.76 -1.64 5.99
C ASP A 425 10.51 -2.94 6.35
N GLY A 426 10.18 -3.52 7.50
CA GLY A 426 10.71 -4.80 7.96
C GLY A 426 10.37 -5.98 7.06
N THR A 427 9.31 -5.90 6.23
CA THR A 427 9.04 -6.95 5.23
C THR A 427 10.04 -6.87 4.08
N ALA A 428 10.35 -5.65 3.61
CA ALA A 428 11.41 -5.46 2.62
C ALA A 428 12.79 -5.81 3.17
N LEU A 429 13.09 -5.45 4.43
CA LEU A 429 14.33 -5.87 5.12
C LEU A 429 14.42 -7.40 5.24
N PHE A 430 13.33 -8.09 5.56
CA PHE A 430 13.29 -9.55 5.60
C PHE A 430 13.69 -10.17 4.25
N HIS A 431 13.11 -9.68 3.15
CA HIS A 431 13.42 -10.17 1.82
C HIS A 431 14.86 -9.83 1.38
N LEU A 432 15.37 -8.66 1.77
CA LEU A 432 16.77 -8.28 1.57
C LEU A 432 17.71 -9.23 2.34
N GLY A 433 17.44 -9.48 3.62
CA GLY A 433 18.21 -10.41 4.46
C GLY A 433 18.22 -11.82 3.91
N LEU A 434 17.05 -12.35 3.49
CA LEU A 434 16.97 -13.66 2.83
C LEU A 434 17.78 -13.70 1.54
N THR A 435 17.72 -12.63 0.75
CA THR A 435 18.49 -12.51 -0.49
C THR A 435 20.01 -12.52 -0.20
N GLN A 436 20.46 -11.79 0.82
CA GLN A 436 21.86 -11.77 1.24
C GLN A 436 22.34 -13.15 1.73
N LEU A 437 21.52 -13.87 2.52
CA LEU A 437 21.83 -15.25 2.93
C LEU A 437 22.09 -16.15 1.71
N GLN A 438 21.18 -16.13 0.74
CA GLN A 438 21.27 -16.98 -0.46
C GLN A 438 22.47 -16.61 -1.36
N LEU A 439 22.94 -15.37 -1.28
CA LEU A 439 24.15 -14.90 -1.95
C LEU A 439 25.44 -15.17 -1.16
N GLY A 440 25.37 -15.79 0.02
CA GLY A 440 26.52 -16.07 0.87
C GLY A 440 27.01 -14.87 1.69
N ARG A 441 26.23 -13.79 1.76
CA ARG A 441 26.56 -12.56 2.50
C ARG A 441 25.97 -12.61 3.91
N PHE A 442 26.44 -13.54 4.73
CA PHE A 442 25.81 -13.84 6.01
C PHE A 442 25.89 -12.70 7.02
N ALA A 443 27.02 -11.99 7.09
CA ALA A 443 27.18 -10.84 7.99
C ALA A 443 26.24 -9.68 7.61
N ASP A 444 26.13 -9.36 6.32
CA ASP A 444 25.18 -8.35 5.83
C ASP A 444 23.74 -8.74 6.15
N ALA A 445 23.41 -10.04 6.00
CA ALA A 445 22.09 -10.57 6.33
C ALA A 445 21.78 -10.43 7.82
N LEU A 446 22.71 -10.79 8.71
CA LEU A 446 22.55 -10.64 10.16
C LEU A 446 22.22 -9.19 10.50
N GLY A 447 23.04 -8.22 10.05
CA GLY A 447 22.80 -6.80 10.31
C GLY A 447 21.46 -6.30 9.76
N THR A 448 21.02 -6.85 8.62
CA THR A 448 19.71 -6.52 8.04
C THR A 448 18.55 -7.07 8.87
N PHE A 449 18.66 -8.29 9.41
CA PHE A 449 17.64 -8.86 10.29
C PHE A 449 17.61 -8.19 11.67
N GLU A 450 18.77 -7.82 12.22
CA GLU A 450 18.88 -7.02 13.44
C GLU A 450 18.22 -5.65 13.26
N GLN A 451 18.40 -5.02 12.09
CA GLN A 451 17.71 -3.78 11.76
C GLN A 451 16.19 -3.97 11.72
N ALA A 452 15.70 -5.08 11.13
CA ALA A 452 14.28 -5.38 11.11
C ALA A 452 13.70 -5.61 12.54
N ASP A 453 14.37 -6.37 13.41
CA ASP A 453 13.96 -6.55 14.82
C ASP A 453 14.01 -5.24 15.63
N ARG A 454 14.99 -4.38 15.32
CA ARG A 454 15.12 -3.05 15.92
C ARG A 454 13.98 -2.13 15.54
N PHE A 455 13.53 -2.16 14.29
CA PHE A 455 12.41 -1.33 13.81
C PHE A 455 11.04 -1.87 14.14
N ASP A 456 10.91 -3.20 14.21
CA ASP A 456 9.70 -3.88 14.65
C ASP A 456 8.42 -3.52 13.88
N THR A 457 8.58 -3.18 12.58
CA THR A 457 7.53 -2.61 11.73
C THR A 457 7.50 -3.25 10.33
N PRO A 458 6.31 -3.49 9.74
CA PRO A 458 5.04 -3.59 10.45
C PRO A 458 5.07 -4.75 11.45
N ASP A 459 4.16 -4.77 12.42
CA ASP A 459 4.13 -5.77 13.50
C ASP A 459 3.80 -7.21 13.07
N VAL A 460 3.64 -7.43 11.77
CA VAL A 460 3.24 -8.70 11.17
C VAL A 460 4.48 -9.55 10.87
N SER A 461 4.44 -10.83 11.29
CA SER A 461 5.50 -11.82 11.02
C SER A 461 6.85 -11.55 11.68
N ARG A 462 6.93 -10.79 12.78
CA ARG A 462 8.18 -10.48 13.52
C ARG A 462 9.10 -11.69 13.77
N TRP A 463 8.51 -12.88 13.96
CA TRP A 463 9.24 -14.14 14.16
C TRP A 463 10.19 -14.48 12.99
N THR A 464 9.93 -13.99 11.78
CA THR A 464 10.74 -14.27 10.60
C THR A 464 12.06 -13.50 10.59
N TRP A 465 12.11 -12.30 11.16
CA TRP A 465 13.36 -11.55 11.33
C TRP A 465 14.28 -12.25 12.33
N LEU A 466 13.72 -12.69 13.45
CA LEU A 466 14.44 -13.45 14.48
C LEU A 466 14.96 -14.80 13.93
N LEU A 467 14.13 -15.50 13.15
CA LEU A 467 14.56 -16.69 12.42
C LEU A 467 15.70 -16.35 11.45
N GLY A 468 15.58 -15.25 10.71
CA GLY A 468 16.61 -14.79 9.77
C GLY A 468 17.95 -14.53 10.45
N ALA A 469 17.95 -13.79 11.56
CA ALA A 469 19.15 -13.50 12.36
C ALA A 469 19.78 -14.80 12.89
N GLY A 470 18.99 -15.68 13.53
CA GLY A 470 19.48 -16.97 14.00
C GLY A 470 20.00 -17.87 12.88
N TRP A 471 19.40 -17.81 11.69
CA TRP A 471 19.91 -18.54 10.53
C TRP A 471 21.25 -17.97 10.04
N ALA A 472 21.39 -16.64 10.01
CA ALA A 472 22.65 -15.99 9.67
C ALA A 472 23.77 -16.38 10.65
N ASP A 473 23.49 -16.39 11.95
CA ASP A 473 24.45 -16.80 12.97
C ASP A 473 24.86 -18.28 12.87
N VAL A 474 23.92 -19.21 12.61
CA VAL A 474 24.26 -20.62 12.33
C VAL A 474 25.17 -20.76 11.10
N LEU A 475 24.97 -19.93 10.07
CA LEU A 475 25.80 -19.91 8.86
C LEU A 475 27.18 -19.26 9.09
N LEU A 476 27.28 -18.34 10.06
CA LEU A 476 28.54 -17.74 10.51
C LEU A 476 29.29 -18.61 11.53
N GLY A 477 28.63 -19.62 12.09
CA GLY A 477 29.18 -20.46 13.18
C GLY A 477 29.08 -19.81 14.56
N HIS A 478 28.24 -18.78 14.72
CA HIS A 478 27.95 -18.14 16.01
C HIS A 478 26.79 -18.88 16.71
N ASP A 479 26.98 -20.17 16.99
CA ASP A 479 25.89 -21.06 17.41
C ASP A 479 25.24 -20.64 18.75
N GLU A 480 26.00 -20.07 19.70
CA GLU A 480 25.45 -19.56 20.97
C GLU A 480 24.52 -18.35 20.77
N ASP A 481 24.91 -17.39 19.93
CA ASP A 481 24.07 -16.23 19.62
C ASP A 481 22.81 -16.65 18.85
N ALA A 482 22.95 -17.62 17.93
CA ALA A 482 21.84 -18.19 17.19
C ALA A 482 20.77 -18.80 18.10
N ILE A 483 21.15 -19.47 19.20
CA ILE A 483 20.21 -20.07 20.16
C ILE A 483 19.26 -19.00 20.70
N GLY A 484 19.78 -17.85 21.11
CA GLY A 484 18.97 -16.75 21.65
C GLY A 484 17.96 -16.21 20.64
N TRP A 485 18.37 -16.01 19.39
CA TRP A 485 17.48 -15.58 18.31
C TRP A 485 16.37 -16.59 17.99
N LEU A 486 16.74 -17.87 17.87
CA LEU A 486 15.81 -18.93 17.48
C LEU A 486 14.79 -19.23 18.59
N GLN A 487 15.19 -19.17 19.86
CA GLN A 487 14.27 -19.29 20.99
C GLN A 487 13.25 -18.14 21.01
N ARG A 488 13.67 -16.90 20.79
CA ARG A 488 12.76 -15.74 20.67
C ARG A 488 11.80 -15.88 19.49
N SER A 489 12.26 -16.41 18.35
CA SER A 489 11.39 -16.71 17.20
C SER A 489 10.32 -17.75 17.55
N ILE A 490 10.72 -18.86 18.20
CA ILE A 490 9.80 -19.92 18.67
C ILE A 490 8.76 -19.38 19.66
N ALA A 491 9.16 -18.48 20.56
CA ALA A 491 8.24 -17.87 21.53
C ALA A 491 7.09 -17.09 20.84
N ILE A 492 7.35 -16.50 19.67
CA ILE A 492 6.30 -15.82 18.87
C ILE A 492 5.51 -16.83 18.02
N THR A 493 6.18 -17.82 17.41
CA THR A 493 5.53 -18.82 16.55
C THR A 493 6.07 -20.23 16.81
N PRO A 494 5.48 -20.97 17.76
CA PRO A 494 5.99 -22.27 18.18
C PRO A 494 5.70 -23.40 17.19
N ALA A 495 4.92 -23.14 16.14
CA ALA A 495 4.49 -24.13 15.16
C ALA A 495 5.47 -24.32 13.98
N SER A 496 6.57 -23.57 13.91
CA SER A 496 7.49 -23.61 12.77
C SER A 496 8.60 -24.63 12.95
N GLY A 497 8.43 -25.85 12.42
CA GLY A 497 9.44 -26.91 12.55
C GLY A 497 10.83 -26.58 11.97
N ARG A 498 10.94 -25.64 11.00
CA ARG A 498 12.25 -25.20 10.48
C ARG A 498 13.09 -24.47 11.51
N VAL A 499 12.46 -23.67 12.39
CA VAL A 499 13.17 -22.93 13.44
C VAL A 499 13.78 -23.91 14.43
N TYR A 500 13.04 -24.96 14.79
CA TYR A 500 13.55 -26.04 15.65
C TYR A 500 14.70 -26.83 15.01
N MET A 501 14.68 -27.07 13.69
CA MET A 501 15.82 -27.71 13.00
C MET A 501 17.10 -26.88 13.12
N LEU A 502 17.03 -25.57 12.88
CA LEU A 502 18.18 -24.68 13.04
C LEU A 502 18.64 -24.60 14.49
N LEU A 503 17.71 -24.57 15.45
CA LEU A 503 18.04 -24.56 16.87
C LEU A 503 18.74 -25.86 17.30
N ALA A 504 18.29 -26.99 16.78
CA ALA A 504 18.92 -28.28 17.04
C ALA A 504 20.35 -28.34 16.49
N VAL A 505 20.59 -27.73 15.32
CA VAL A 505 21.95 -27.60 14.74
C VAL A 505 22.84 -26.74 15.63
N ALA A 506 22.34 -25.57 16.08
CA ALA A 506 23.09 -24.69 16.97
C ALA A 506 23.43 -25.41 18.29
N TYR A 507 22.46 -26.06 18.94
CA TYR A 507 22.71 -26.86 20.14
C TYR A 507 23.75 -27.96 19.91
N GLN A 508 23.67 -28.68 18.79
CA GLN A 508 24.59 -29.78 18.51
C GLN A 508 26.03 -29.28 18.33
N ARG A 509 26.23 -28.17 17.62
CA ARG A 509 27.55 -27.57 17.39
C ARG A 509 28.14 -26.92 18.65
N SER A 510 27.29 -26.38 19.52
CA SER A 510 27.65 -25.86 20.85
C SER A 510 27.88 -26.95 21.92
N GLY A 511 27.68 -28.23 21.60
CA GLY A 511 27.89 -29.35 22.54
C GLY A 511 26.67 -29.71 23.41
N HIS A 512 25.54 -29.00 23.29
CA HIS A 512 24.27 -29.28 23.96
C HIS A 512 23.51 -30.44 23.29
N THR A 513 24.12 -31.63 23.30
CA THR A 513 23.67 -32.79 22.50
C THR A 513 22.30 -33.33 22.93
N VAL A 514 21.95 -33.23 24.22
CA VAL A 514 20.65 -33.73 24.73
C VAL A 514 19.53 -32.82 24.23
N GLU A 515 19.72 -31.51 24.38
CA GLU A 515 18.82 -30.47 23.91
C GLU A 515 18.66 -30.52 22.40
N ALA A 516 19.75 -30.75 21.66
CA ALA A 516 19.73 -30.90 20.20
C ALA A 516 18.78 -32.03 19.76
N LYS A 517 18.91 -33.23 20.36
CA LYS A 517 18.06 -34.38 20.02
C LYS A 517 16.59 -34.15 20.37
N GLN A 518 16.31 -33.56 21.53
CA GLN A 518 14.94 -33.22 21.95
C GLN A 518 14.31 -32.18 21.00
N THR A 519 15.07 -31.14 20.67
CA THR A 519 14.65 -30.07 19.76
C THR A 519 14.40 -30.62 18.35
N MET A 520 15.26 -31.53 17.87
CA MET A 520 15.07 -32.20 16.58
C MET A 520 13.83 -33.10 16.56
N ALA A 521 13.56 -33.84 17.64
CA ALA A 521 12.34 -34.63 17.76
C ALA A 521 11.09 -33.74 17.66
N LYS A 522 11.10 -32.57 18.31
CA LYS A 522 10.00 -31.59 18.19
C LYS A 522 9.87 -31.03 16.77
N ALA A 523 11.00 -30.75 16.11
CA ALA A 523 11.00 -30.32 14.72
C ALA A 523 10.30 -31.33 13.80
N MET A 524 10.53 -32.63 14.06
CA MET A 524 9.98 -33.73 13.27
C MET A 524 8.50 -34.00 13.56
N GLU A 525 8.05 -33.77 14.79
CA GLU A 525 6.63 -33.76 15.16
C GLU A 525 5.87 -32.65 14.40
N LEU A 526 6.45 -31.45 14.32
CA LEU A 526 5.84 -30.29 13.65
C LEU A 526 5.86 -30.39 12.12
N ARG A 527 6.80 -31.14 11.55
CA ARG A 527 6.96 -31.33 10.10
C ARG A 527 7.25 -32.80 9.75
N PRO A 528 6.26 -33.70 9.90
CA PRO A 528 6.43 -35.10 9.52
C PRO A 528 6.79 -35.22 8.03
N GLY A 529 7.65 -36.18 7.69
CA GLY A 529 8.11 -36.41 6.31
C GLY A 529 9.17 -35.42 5.81
N SER A 530 9.77 -34.61 6.70
CA SER A 530 10.92 -33.79 6.32
C SER A 530 12.14 -34.68 6.01
N THR A 531 12.86 -34.34 4.94
CA THR A 531 14.09 -34.99 4.51
C THR A 531 15.09 -33.93 4.06
N THR A 532 16.36 -34.30 3.91
CA THR A 532 17.39 -33.39 3.37
C THR A 532 17.04 -32.80 1.99
N ALA A 533 16.15 -33.44 1.24
CA ALA A 533 15.70 -33.00 -0.07
C ALA A 533 14.59 -31.92 -0.03
N ASN A 534 13.82 -31.82 1.06
CA ASN A 534 12.62 -30.96 1.12
C ASN A 534 12.61 -29.90 2.24
N ILE A 535 13.62 -29.89 3.11
CA ILE A 535 13.70 -28.91 4.20
C ILE A 535 14.16 -27.52 3.74
N SER A 536 15.00 -27.48 2.70
CA SER A 536 15.62 -26.25 2.19
C SER A 536 14.90 -25.72 0.95
N LEU A 537 15.17 -24.45 0.62
CA LEU A 537 14.73 -23.83 -0.63
C LEU A 537 15.45 -24.47 -1.85
N PRO A 538 14.85 -24.37 -3.06
CA PRO A 538 15.53 -24.73 -4.30
C PRO A 538 16.89 -24.04 -4.43
N SER A 539 17.90 -24.74 -4.92
CA SER A 539 19.29 -24.25 -5.02
C SER A 539 19.58 -23.39 -6.26
N ARG A 540 18.55 -23.00 -7.01
CA ARG A 540 18.72 -22.26 -8.26
C ARG A 540 19.27 -20.87 -7.95
N ASN A 541 20.31 -20.45 -8.69
CA ASN A 541 20.97 -19.14 -8.58
C ASN A 541 21.53 -18.83 -7.18
N THR A 542 21.70 -19.84 -6.34
CA THR A 542 22.27 -19.72 -5.01
C THR A 542 23.80 -19.65 -5.07
N SER A 543 24.43 -18.92 -4.15
CA SER A 543 25.88 -18.80 -4.06
C SER A 543 26.55 -20.13 -3.69
N PRO A 544 27.73 -20.46 -4.26
CA PRO A 544 28.52 -21.62 -3.84
C PRO A 544 28.84 -21.61 -2.34
N ILE A 545 29.10 -20.43 -1.76
CA ILE A 545 29.39 -20.28 -0.33
C ILE A 545 28.19 -20.75 0.51
N TYR A 546 26.99 -20.31 0.14
CA TYR A 546 25.77 -20.76 0.82
C TYR A 546 25.55 -22.27 0.65
N LEU A 547 25.79 -22.82 -0.53
CA LEU A 547 25.60 -24.26 -0.78
C LEU A 547 26.57 -25.11 0.06
N GLU A 548 27.81 -24.66 0.22
CA GLU A 548 28.80 -25.30 1.09
C GLU A 548 28.34 -25.31 2.55
N GLU A 549 28.02 -24.13 3.11
CA GLU A 549 27.59 -24.00 4.51
C GLU A 549 26.27 -24.74 4.78
N ARG A 550 25.33 -24.69 3.84
CA ARG A 550 24.10 -25.49 3.88
C ARG A 550 24.42 -26.98 3.92
N GLY A 551 25.42 -27.45 3.18
CA GLY A 551 25.88 -28.84 3.23
C GLY A 551 26.33 -29.26 4.63
N LYS A 552 27.10 -28.39 5.31
CA LYS A 552 27.54 -28.61 6.69
C LYS A 552 26.36 -28.64 7.66
N ILE A 553 25.35 -27.80 7.49
CA ILE A 553 24.12 -27.81 8.29
C ILE A 553 23.35 -29.13 8.07
N ASN A 554 23.18 -29.54 6.80
CA ASN A 554 22.48 -30.79 6.46
C ASN A 554 23.16 -32.02 7.08
N GLN A 555 24.49 -32.05 7.12
CA GLN A 555 25.23 -33.14 7.75
C GLN A 555 24.90 -33.27 9.25
N VAL A 556 24.86 -32.15 9.97
CA VAL A 556 24.46 -32.13 11.39
C VAL A 556 23.01 -32.59 11.57
N LEU A 557 22.10 -32.16 10.68
CA LEU A 557 20.71 -32.62 10.74
C LEU A 557 20.56 -34.12 10.50
N ILE A 558 21.36 -34.71 9.60
CA ILE A 558 21.40 -36.16 9.37
C ILE A 558 21.88 -36.89 10.64
N GLU A 559 22.92 -36.38 11.29
CA GLU A 559 23.44 -36.94 12.55
C GLU A 559 22.40 -36.88 13.69
N LEU A 560 21.53 -35.87 13.67
CA LEU A 560 20.39 -35.73 14.58
C LEU A 560 19.15 -36.55 14.17
N GLY A 561 19.24 -37.32 13.08
CA GLY A 561 18.20 -38.26 12.65
C GLY A 561 17.28 -37.76 11.52
N LEU A 562 17.64 -36.68 10.80
CA LEU A 562 16.91 -36.29 9.60
C LEU A 562 17.14 -37.33 8.48
N PRO A 563 16.07 -37.90 7.89
CA PRO A 563 16.22 -38.85 6.79
C PRO A 563 16.84 -38.20 5.55
N THR A 564 17.69 -38.96 4.86
CA THR A 564 18.10 -38.64 3.49
C THR A 564 16.93 -38.91 2.55
N GLY A 565 16.74 -38.08 1.52
CA GLY A 565 15.56 -38.13 0.63
C GLY A 565 15.20 -39.51 0.04
N ASP A 566 16.17 -40.40 -0.12
CA ASP A 566 15.99 -41.76 -0.64
C ASP A 566 15.39 -42.75 0.38
N ALA A 567 15.46 -42.45 1.68
CA ALA A 567 15.00 -43.34 2.76
C ALA A 567 13.50 -43.20 3.07
N ALA A 568 12.84 -42.13 2.61
CA ALA A 568 11.42 -41.87 2.87
C ALA A 568 10.46 -42.56 1.88
N GLN A 569 10.98 -43.35 0.94
CA GLN A 569 10.22 -44.16 -0.02
C GLN A 569 10.15 -45.65 0.34
N LYS A 570 10.60 -46.06 1.55
CA LYS A 570 10.48 -47.44 2.03
C LYS A 570 9.51 -47.55 3.20
#